data_AF-A0A1Y1HXU7-F1
#
_entry.id   AF-A0A1Y1HXU7-F1
#
_cell.length_a   1.000
_cell.length_b   1.000
_cell.length_c   1.000
_cell.angle_alpha   90.00
_cell.angle_beta   90.00
_cell.angle_gamma   90.00
#
_symmetry.space_group_name_H-M   'P 1'
#
loop_
_entity.id
_entity.type
_entity.pdbx_description
1 polymer ?
#
loop_
_entity_poly.entity_id
_entity_poly.type
_entity_poly.pdbx_seq_one_letter_code
_entity_poly.pdbx_strand_id
1 'polypeptide(L)'
;MLWRIFDLSLAVFFALFVFISTFLEIPVCLGEKVTPDSKAFLIADSYKWGLEADVVWIKQPVWSRCAVCMHAFGFNAGYALLCLSLLFRWNWIRIPGIAICTAKLYAGALYMAANLLDPEMSPPNPTKFVAQSAAYMLIPLLTILRLIPTAPFQRQPQKPKALRPKRA
;
A
#
# COMPACT_ATOMS: atom_id res chain seq x y z
N MET A 1 20.99 9.43 8.48
CA MET A 1 20.71 8.04 8.87
C MET A 1 19.22 7.79 9.03
N LEU A 2 18.49 8.59 9.83
CA LEU A 2 17.03 8.46 10.05
C LEU A 2 16.20 8.34 8.77
N TRP A 3 16.39 9.25 7.80
CA TRP A 3 15.67 9.20 6.51
C TRP A 3 15.89 7.90 5.73
N ARG A 4 17.07 7.30 5.83
CA ARG A 4 17.33 6.03 5.14
C ARG A 4 16.60 4.88 5.82
N ILE A 5 16.56 4.85 7.14
CA ILE A 5 15.79 3.86 7.89
C ILE A 5 14.31 3.99 7.54
N PHE A 6 13.80 5.23 7.52
CA PHE A 6 12.41 5.50 7.13
C PHE A 6 12.10 5.04 5.70
N ASP A 7 12.97 5.34 4.72
CA ASP A 7 12.83 4.87 3.34
C ASP A 7 12.79 3.33 3.26
N LEU A 8 13.65 2.65 4.04
CA LEU A 8 13.68 1.19 4.12
C LEU A 8 12.43 0.61 4.77
N SER A 9 11.93 1.22 5.85
CA SER A 9 10.68 0.81 6.49
C SER A 9 9.51 0.87 5.51
N LEU A 10 9.38 1.99 4.76
CA LEU A 10 8.36 2.12 3.72
C LEU A 10 8.53 1.06 2.62
N ALA A 11 9.77 0.79 2.19
CA ALA A 11 10.05 -0.24 1.18
C ALA A 11 9.61 -1.63 1.65
N VAL A 12 9.85 -2.00 2.91
CA VAL A 12 9.39 -3.27 3.50
C VAL A 12 7.87 -3.37 3.48
N PHE A 13 7.14 -2.31 3.82
CA PHE A 13 5.68 -2.32 3.73
C PHE A 13 5.17 -2.45 2.30
N PHE A 14 5.78 -1.78 1.32
CA PHE A 14 5.41 -1.98 -0.08
C PHE A 14 5.74 -3.39 -0.58
N ALA A 15 6.85 -3.98 -0.15
CA ALA A 15 7.15 -5.38 -0.43
C ALA A 15 6.08 -6.32 0.15
N LEU A 16 5.60 -6.04 1.37
CA LEU A 16 4.48 -6.76 1.97
C LEU A 16 3.19 -6.57 1.17
N PHE A 17 2.91 -5.36 0.68
CA PHE A 17 1.74 -5.12 -0.17
C PHE A 17 1.82 -5.91 -1.48
N VAL A 18 2.98 -5.96 -2.13
CA VAL A 18 3.21 -6.81 -3.30
C VAL A 18 2.95 -8.27 -2.97
N PHE A 19 3.46 -8.75 -1.83
CA PHE A 19 3.26 -10.11 -1.37
C PHE A 19 1.78 -10.45 -1.17
N ILE A 20 1.07 -9.65 -0.36
CA ILE A 20 -0.37 -9.84 -0.11
C ILE A 20 -1.15 -9.77 -1.43
N SER A 21 -0.86 -8.80 -2.27
CA SER A 21 -1.56 -8.63 -3.54
C SER A 21 -1.37 -9.84 -4.46
N THR A 22 -0.16 -10.39 -4.49
CA THR A 22 0.17 -11.55 -5.32
C THR A 22 -0.47 -12.84 -4.83
N PHE A 23 -0.47 -13.08 -3.51
CA PHE A 23 -0.89 -14.36 -2.94
C PHE A 23 -2.35 -14.41 -2.48
N LEU A 24 -2.97 -13.27 -2.16
CA LEU A 24 -4.37 -13.21 -1.74
C LEU A 24 -5.26 -12.63 -2.84
N GLU A 25 -4.91 -11.46 -3.36
CA GLU A 25 -5.84 -10.68 -4.19
C GLU A 25 -5.88 -11.14 -5.65
N ILE A 26 -4.73 -11.53 -6.23
CA ILE A 26 -4.70 -12.10 -7.58
C ILE A 26 -5.59 -13.36 -7.66
N PRO A 27 -5.46 -14.38 -6.78
CA PRO A 27 -6.37 -15.52 -6.78
C PRO A 27 -7.85 -15.15 -6.70
N VAL A 28 -8.21 -14.23 -5.79
CA VAL A 28 -9.59 -13.74 -5.65
C VAL A 28 -10.09 -13.07 -6.93
N CYS A 29 -9.24 -12.25 -7.55
CA CYS A 29 -9.57 -11.63 -8.84
C CYS A 29 -9.79 -12.69 -9.94
N LEU A 30 -8.96 -13.74 -9.95
CA LEU A 30 -9.07 -14.87 -10.89
C LEU A 30 -10.26 -15.80 -10.59
N GLY A 31 -11.05 -15.53 -9.54
CA GLY A 31 -12.30 -16.22 -9.25
C GLY A 31 -12.23 -17.21 -8.10
N GLU A 32 -11.12 -17.27 -7.37
CA GLU A 32 -11.02 -18.08 -6.16
C GLU A 32 -11.93 -17.53 -5.06
N LYS A 33 -12.76 -18.40 -4.50
CA LYS A 33 -13.71 -18.01 -3.45
C LYS A 33 -12.99 -17.98 -2.10
N VAL A 34 -13.29 -16.95 -1.30
CA VAL A 34 -12.79 -16.88 0.08
C VAL A 34 -13.65 -17.79 0.95
N THR A 35 -13.22 -19.04 1.11
CA THR A 35 -13.86 -20.07 1.93
C THR A 35 -12.81 -20.78 2.78
N PRO A 36 -13.21 -21.44 3.89
CA PRO A 36 -12.26 -22.17 4.74
C PRO A 36 -11.61 -23.36 4.02
N ASP A 37 -12.26 -23.88 2.97
CA ASP A 37 -11.79 -25.04 2.19
C ASP A 37 -10.93 -24.65 0.97
N SER A 38 -10.64 -23.35 0.77
CA SER A 38 -9.82 -22.89 -0.36
C SER A 38 -8.40 -23.47 -0.25
N LYS A 39 -7.90 -23.99 -1.37
CA LYS A 39 -6.53 -24.54 -1.48
C LYS A 39 -5.49 -23.46 -1.79
N ALA A 40 -5.93 -22.25 -2.10
CA ALA A 40 -5.03 -21.15 -2.42
C ALA A 40 -4.34 -20.62 -1.15
N PHE A 41 -3.05 -20.33 -1.29
CA PHE A 41 -2.21 -19.88 -0.18
C PHE A 41 -2.81 -18.62 0.49
N LEU A 42 -2.92 -18.63 1.82
CA LEU A 42 -3.48 -17.57 2.68
C LEU A 42 -4.98 -17.28 2.54
N ILE A 43 -5.71 -17.82 1.55
CA ILE A 43 -7.15 -17.52 1.41
C ILE A 43 -7.96 -18.08 2.56
N ALA A 44 -7.76 -19.34 2.91
CA ALA A 44 -8.43 -19.97 4.05
C ALA A 44 -8.16 -19.19 5.36
N ASP A 45 -6.93 -18.71 5.55
CA ASP A 45 -6.57 -17.88 6.71
C ASP A 45 -7.28 -16.52 6.68
N SER A 46 -7.43 -15.91 5.49
CA SER A 46 -8.14 -14.64 5.32
C SER A 46 -9.65 -14.76 5.50
N TYR A 47 -10.23 -15.96 5.36
CA TYR A 47 -11.66 -16.19 5.58
C TYR A 47 -12.06 -15.87 7.02
N LYS A 48 -11.27 -16.33 8.00
CA LYS A 48 -11.51 -16.01 9.42
C LYS A 48 -11.52 -14.50 9.65
N TRP A 49 -10.58 -13.79 9.03
CA TRP A 49 -10.52 -12.35 9.12
C TRP A 49 -11.76 -11.68 8.50
N GLY A 50 -12.18 -12.12 7.32
CA GLY A 50 -13.38 -11.58 6.64
C GLY A 50 -14.65 -11.73 7.50
N LEU A 51 -14.79 -12.85 8.22
CA LEU A 51 -15.94 -13.07 9.10
C LEU A 51 -15.98 -12.08 10.27
N GLU A 52 -14.82 -11.65 10.75
CA GLU A 52 -14.71 -10.80 11.93
C GLU A 52 -14.71 -9.30 11.59
N ALA A 53 -14.19 -8.93 10.41
CA ALA A 53 -13.86 -7.55 10.09
C ALA A 53 -14.26 -7.09 8.68
N ASP A 54 -14.48 -7.96 7.70
CA ASP A 54 -14.73 -7.54 6.31
C ASP A 54 -15.63 -8.56 5.58
N VAL A 55 -16.94 -8.34 5.67
CA VAL A 55 -17.94 -9.19 5.04
C VAL A 55 -17.88 -9.07 3.51
N VAL A 56 -17.47 -7.91 2.99
CA VAL A 56 -17.29 -7.67 1.55
C VAL A 56 -16.20 -8.59 0.98
N TRP A 57 -15.13 -8.85 1.75
CA TRP A 57 -14.07 -9.78 1.36
C TRP A 57 -14.58 -11.22 1.13
N ILE A 58 -15.58 -11.65 1.88
CA ILE A 58 -16.20 -12.99 1.76
C ILE A 58 -17.27 -13.00 0.67
N LYS A 59 -18.21 -12.05 0.71
CA LYS A 59 -19.35 -12.03 -0.22
C LYS A 59 -18.91 -11.69 -1.65
N GLN A 60 -17.83 -10.93 -1.81
CA GLN A 60 -17.24 -10.57 -3.09
C GLN A 60 -18.25 -10.05 -4.13
N PRO A 61 -19.07 -9.03 -3.79
CA PRO A 61 -19.95 -8.39 -4.77
C PRO A 61 -19.13 -7.88 -5.97
N VAL A 62 -19.77 -7.74 -7.14
CA VAL A 62 -19.09 -7.41 -8.41
C VAL A 62 -18.19 -6.17 -8.28
N TRP A 63 -18.67 -5.12 -7.61
CA TRP A 63 -17.89 -3.90 -7.42
C TRP A 63 -16.62 -4.14 -6.59
N SER A 64 -16.67 -4.99 -5.56
CA SER A 64 -15.50 -5.25 -4.72
C SER A 64 -14.50 -6.14 -5.45
N ARG A 65 -14.98 -7.10 -6.25
CA ARG A 65 -14.12 -7.88 -7.14
C ARG A 65 -13.39 -7.00 -8.14
N CYS A 66 -14.08 -6.03 -8.75
CA CYS A 66 -13.44 -5.05 -9.64
C CYS A 66 -12.39 -4.23 -8.88
N ALA A 67 -12.68 -3.77 -7.67
CA ALA A 67 -11.73 -3.03 -6.84
C ALA A 67 -10.50 -3.87 -6.47
N VAL A 68 -10.71 -5.12 -6.07
CA VAL A 68 -9.65 -6.09 -5.75
C VAL A 68 -8.81 -6.38 -7.00
N CYS A 69 -9.41 -6.59 -8.18
CA CYS A 69 -8.68 -6.77 -9.43
C CYS A 69 -7.82 -5.55 -9.81
N MET A 70 -8.39 -4.34 -9.70
CA MET A 70 -7.63 -3.10 -9.93
C MET A 70 -6.46 -2.99 -8.95
N HIS A 71 -6.61 -3.47 -7.73
CA HIS A 71 -5.53 -3.49 -6.76
C HIS A 71 -4.47 -4.56 -7.04
N ALA A 72 -4.93 -5.79 -7.28
CA ALA A 72 -4.14 -6.96 -7.62
C ALA A 72 -3.19 -6.75 -8.81
N PHE A 73 -3.68 -6.06 -9.86
CA PHE A 73 -2.91 -5.85 -11.08
C PHE A 73 -2.40 -4.41 -11.23
N GLY A 74 -3.24 -3.42 -10.96
CA GLY A 74 -2.87 -2.01 -11.13
C GLY A 74 -1.93 -1.53 -10.02
N PHE A 75 -2.39 -1.60 -8.77
CA PHE A 75 -1.61 -1.09 -7.64
C PHE A 75 -0.38 -1.95 -7.33
N ASN A 76 -0.45 -3.28 -7.52
CA ASN A 76 0.67 -4.19 -7.27
C ASN A 76 1.95 -3.80 -8.04
N ALA A 77 1.84 -3.52 -9.34
CA ALA A 77 2.97 -3.04 -10.14
C ALA A 77 3.52 -1.70 -9.61
N GLY A 78 2.62 -0.80 -9.19
CA GLY A 78 2.98 0.45 -8.54
C GLY A 78 3.72 0.27 -7.21
N TYR A 79 3.33 -0.72 -6.39
CA TYR A 79 3.98 -1.04 -5.13
C TYR A 79 5.38 -1.61 -5.34
N ALA A 80 5.54 -2.50 -6.31
CA ALA A 80 6.87 -3.01 -6.68
C ALA A 80 7.78 -1.85 -7.12
N LEU A 81 7.26 -0.93 -7.96
CA LEU A 81 8.01 0.23 -8.40
C LEU A 81 8.39 1.16 -7.23
N LEU A 82 7.45 1.45 -6.32
CA LEU A 82 7.69 2.27 -5.12
C LEU A 82 8.74 1.63 -4.20
N CYS A 83 8.63 0.33 -3.97
CA CYS A 83 9.60 -0.44 -3.18
C CYS A 83 11.01 -0.30 -3.77
N LEU A 84 11.20 -0.62 -5.05
CA LEU A 84 12.50 -0.51 -5.73
C LEU A 84 13.02 0.93 -5.72
N SER A 85 12.14 1.91 -5.95
CA SER A 85 12.54 3.32 -5.95
C SER A 85 13.01 3.81 -4.59
N LEU A 86 12.39 3.36 -3.50
CA LEU A 86 12.82 3.65 -2.12
C LEU A 86 14.14 2.95 -1.79
N LEU A 87 14.31 1.69 -2.23
CA LEU A 87 15.55 0.94 -2.05
C LEU A 87 16.72 1.62 -2.78
N PHE A 88 16.54 1.98 -4.05
CA PHE A 88 17.59 2.54 -4.91
C PHE A 88 17.64 4.07 -4.95
N ARG A 89 16.75 4.75 -4.22
CA ARG A 89 16.73 6.21 -4.07
C ARG A 89 16.50 6.96 -5.39
N TRP A 90 15.58 6.47 -6.20
CA TRP A 90 15.26 7.05 -7.52
C TRP A 90 14.38 8.29 -7.40
N ASN A 91 14.92 9.48 -7.64
CA ASN A 91 14.17 10.74 -7.51
C ASN A 91 13.03 10.90 -8.52
N TRP A 92 13.11 10.25 -9.68
CA TRP A 92 12.08 10.33 -10.71
C TRP A 92 10.73 9.74 -10.25
N ILE A 93 10.74 8.87 -9.22
CA ILE A 93 9.52 8.29 -8.65
C ILE A 93 8.61 9.34 -8.00
N ARG A 94 9.09 10.56 -7.75
CA ARG A 94 8.34 11.59 -7.02
C ARG A 94 6.92 11.75 -7.55
N ILE A 95 6.76 12.12 -8.82
CA ILE A 95 5.44 12.40 -9.40
C ILE A 95 4.60 11.12 -9.54
N PRO A 96 5.11 10.02 -10.14
CA PRO A 96 4.35 8.78 -10.24
C PRO A 96 3.97 8.21 -8.87
N GLY A 97 4.87 8.28 -7.89
CA GLY A 97 4.65 7.77 -6.55
C GLY A 97 3.58 8.56 -5.79
N ILE A 98 3.58 9.90 -5.88
CA ILE A 98 2.49 10.71 -5.33
C ILE A 98 1.16 10.34 -5.99
N ALA A 99 1.12 10.16 -7.31
CA ALA A 99 -0.10 9.77 -8.03
C ALA A 99 -0.61 8.40 -7.59
N ILE A 100 0.24 7.37 -7.54
CA ILE A 100 -0.10 6.01 -7.11
C ILE A 100 -0.61 6.01 -5.67
N CYS A 101 0.10 6.66 -4.75
CA CYS A 101 -0.30 6.72 -3.36
C CYS A 101 -1.61 7.48 -3.16
N THR A 102 -1.84 8.56 -3.91
CA THR A 102 -3.08 9.34 -3.86
C THR A 102 -4.26 8.52 -4.37
N ALA A 103 -4.09 7.86 -5.52
CA ALA A 103 -5.11 6.97 -6.08
C ALA A 103 -5.44 5.82 -5.11
N LYS A 104 -4.44 5.28 -4.42
CA LYS A 104 -4.67 4.25 -3.40
C LYS A 104 -5.42 4.78 -2.18
N LEU A 105 -5.09 5.97 -1.69
CA LEU A 105 -5.83 6.59 -0.59
C LEU A 105 -7.30 6.83 -0.97
N TYR A 106 -7.54 7.30 -2.19
CA TYR A 106 -8.90 7.49 -2.72
C TYR A 106 -9.66 6.16 -2.78
N ALA A 107 -9.07 5.12 -3.38
CA ALA A 107 -9.68 3.80 -3.47
C ALA A 107 -9.96 3.19 -2.07
N GLY A 108 -9.03 3.36 -1.13
CA GLY A 108 -9.20 2.90 0.26
C GLY A 108 -10.35 3.62 0.97
N ALA A 109 -10.47 4.93 0.81
CA ALA A 109 -11.56 5.71 1.37
C ALA A 109 -12.93 5.28 0.80
N LEU A 110 -13.00 5.05 -0.52
CA LEU A 110 -14.21 4.52 -1.16
C LEU A 110 -14.58 3.13 -0.65
N TYR A 111 -13.61 2.21 -0.56
CA TYR A 111 -13.84 0.86 -0.06
C TYR A 111 -14.34 0.86 1.38
N MET A 112 -13.74 1.70 2.23
CA MET A 112 -14.14 1.85 3.63
C MET A 112 -15.54 2.45 3.76
N ALA A 113 -15.86 3.49 2.98
CA ALA A 113 -17.19 4.07 2.95
C ALA A 113 -18.25 3.07 2.48
N ALA A 114 -17.98 2.32 1.41
CA ALA A 114 -18.88 1.29 0.91
C ALA A 114 -19.15 0.19 1.95
N ASN A 115 -18.14 -0.22 2.70
CA ASN A 115 -18.30 -1.19 3.78
C ASN A 115 -19.13 -0.61 4.94
N LEU A 116 -18.84 0.61 5.40
CA LEU A 116 -19.46 1.18 6.60
C LEU A 116 -20.89 1.71 6.37
N LEU A 117 -21.23 2.09 5.14
CA LEU A 117 -22.51 2.71 4.82
C LEU A 117 -23.52 1.71 4.24
N ASP A 118 -23.09 0.52 3.83
CA ASP A 118 -23.97 -0.55 3.36
C ASP A 118 -24.47 -1.40 4.54
N PRO A 119 -25.76 -1.38 4.88
CA PRO A 119 -26.29 -2.16 5.99
C PRO A 119 -26.14 -3.68 5.82
N GLU A 120 -26.10 -4.18 4.58
CA GLU A 120 -26.01 -5.62 4.29
C GLU A 120 -24.57 -6.14 4.30
N MET A 121 -23.61 -5.24 4.20
CA MET A 121 -22.18 -5.54 4.10
C MET A 121 -21.34 -4.85 5.17
N SER A 122 -21.99 -4.24 6.15
CA SER A 122 -21.35 -3.62 7.30
C SER A 122 -20.47 -4.61 8.07
N PRO A 123 -19.25 -4.21 8.46
CA PRO A 123 -18.35 -5.07 9.21
C PRO A 123 -18.96 -5.41 10.59
N PRO A 124 -18.91 -6.68 11.03
CA PRO A 124 -19.40 -7.08 12.35
C PRO A 124 -18.68 -6.35 13.48
N ASN A 125 -17.41 -6.01 13.26
CA ASN A 125 -16.63 -5.15 14.14
C ASN A 125 -16.07 -3.94 13.35
N PRO A 126 -16.79 -2.81 13.31
CA PRO A 126 -16.36 -1.61 12.59
C PRO A 126 -15.03 -1.05 13.08
N THR A 127 -14.77 -1.14 14.39
CA THR A 127 -13.52 -0.64 14.98
C THR A 127 -12.32 -1.43 14.45
N LYS A 128 -12.43 -2.77 14.42
CA LYS A 128 -11.37 -3.64 13.87
C LYS A 128 -11.13 -3.36 12.39
N PHE A 129 -12.21 -3.23 11.61
CA PHE A 129 -12.16 -2.90 10.19
C PHE A 129 -11.46 -1.55 9.93
N VAL A 130 -11.88 -0.49 10.62
CA VAL A 130 -11.32 0.86 10.45
C VAL A 130 -9.88 0.91 10.91
N ALA A 131 -9.54 0.30 12.05
CA ALA A 131 -8.16 0.30 12.56
C ALA A 131 -7.19 -0.33 11.55
N GLN A 132 -7.57 -1.47 10.96
CA GLN A 132 -6.76 -2.13 9.95
C GLN A 132 -6.71 -1.34 8.64
N SER A 133 -7.84 -0.86 8.15
CA SER A 133 -7.91 -0.07 6.91
C SER A 133 -7.09 1.21 7.02
N ALA A 134 -7.19 1.91 8.16
CA ALA A 134 -6.40 3.10 8.44
C ALA A 134 -4.89 2.79 8.52
N ALA A 135 -4.51 1.69 9.17
CA ALA A 135 -3.10 1.25 9.19
C ALA A 135 -2.57 0.98 7.78
N TYR A 136 -3.38 0.35 6.92
CA TYR A 136 -3.03 0.10 5.52
C TYR A 136 -2.91 1.40 4.70
N MET A 137 -3.76 2.39 4.98
CA MET A 137 -3.73 3.72 4.35
C MET A 137 -2.61 4.63 4.86
N LEU A 138 -2.06 4.36 6.04
CA LEU A 138 -0.99 5.17 6.61
C LEU A 138 0.28 5.13 5.74
N ILE A 139 0.61 3.96 5.17
CA ILE A 139 1.81 3.77 4.35
C ILE A 139 1.82 4.68 3.09
N PRO A 140 0.77 4.69 2.23
CA PRO A 140 0.74 5.61 1.10
C PRO A 140 0.71 7.08 1.54
N LEU A 141 0.05 7.43 2.64
CA LEU A 141 0.08 8.81 3.18
C LEU A 141 1.50 9.24 3.56
N LEU A 142 2.21 8.42 4.34
CA LEU A 142 3.59 8.68 4.74
C LEU A 142 4.53 8.76 3.53
N THR A 143 4.26 7.95 2.50
CA THR A 143 5.02 7.97 1.24
C THR A 143 4.81 9.27 0.47
N ILE A 144 3.57 9.79 0.40
CA ILE A 144 3.31 11.11 -0.19
C ILE A 144 4.12 12.18 0.54
N LEU A 145 4.02 12.23 1.87
CA LEU A 145 4.77 13.20 2.70
C LEU A 145 6.27 13.10 2.42
N ARG A 146 6.78 11.87 2.26
CA ARG A 146 8.18 11.61 1.95
C ARG A 146 8.61 12.14 0.58
N LEU A 147 7.71 12.12 -0.41
CA LEU A 147 7.96 12.53 -1.79
C LEU A 147 7.62 14.00 -2.07
N ILE A 148 7.08 14.76 -1.11
CA ILE A 148 6.80 16.20 -1.27
C ILE A 148 8.03 16.99 -1.79
N PRO A 149 9.25 16.83 -1.25
CA PRO A 149 10.42 17.58 -1.72
C PRO A 149 10.72 17.28 -3.19
N THR A 150 11.18 18.27 -3.96
CA THR A 150 11.46 18.13 -5.41
C THR A 150 12.51 17.06 -5.72
N ALA A 151 13.45 16.84 -4.81
CA ALA A 151 14.47 15.81 -4.92
C ALA A 151 14.55 15.00 -3.61
N PRO A 152 13.59 14.07 -3.39
CA PRO A 152 13.36 13.45 -2.09
C PRO A 152 14.58 12.66 -1.59
N PHE A 153 15.45 12.16 -2.47
CA PHE A 153 16.59 11.34 -2.09
C PHE A 153 17.95 12.01 -2.29
N GLN A 154 18.02 13.34 -2.34
CA GLN A 154 19.32 14.01 -2.39
C GLN A 154 20.24 13.54 -1.26
N ARG A 155 21.52 13.36 -1.58
CA ARG A 155 22.58 13.28 -0.56
C ARG A 155 22.70 14.67 0.05
N GLN A 156 22.90 14.76 1.36
CA GLN A 156 23.13 16.05 2.03
C GLN A 156 24.17 16.85 1.25
N PRO A 157 23.98 18.17 1.06
CA PRO A 157 24.99 19.00 0.43
C PRO A 157 26.30 18.79 1.20
N GLN A 158 27.36 18.37 0.49
CA GLN A 158 28.70 18.37 1.07
C GLN A 158 28.94 19.78 1.58
N LYS A 159 29.30 19.92 2.88
CA LYS A 159 29.79 21.20 3.39
C LYS A 159 30.83 21.72 2.40
N PRO A 160 30.73 22.97 1.91
CA PRO A 160 31.71 23.49 0.98
C PRO A 160 33.09 23.26 1.59
N LYS A 161 33.96 22.55 0.87
CA LYS A 161 35.36 22.38 1.27
C LYS A 161 35.88 23.80 1.48
N ALA A 162 36.23 24.13 2.73
CA ALA A 162 36.82 25.43 3.05
C ALA A 162 37.96 25.67 2.04
N LEU A 163 37.85 26.77 1.30
CA LEU A 163 38.88 27.19 0.35
C LEU A 163 40.20 27.26 1.14
N ARG A 164 41.10 26.32 0.88
CA ARG A 164 42.46 26.40 1.43
C ARG A 164 43.06 27.71 0.90
N PRO A 165 43.56 28.60 1.77
CA PRO A 165 44.25 29.79 1.30
C PRO A 165 45.41 29.34 0.40
N LYS A 166 45.45 29.88 -0.82
CA LYS A 166 46.63 29.74 -1.68
C LYS A 166 47.79 30.37 -0.91
N ARG A 167 48.81 29.59 -0.57
CA ARG A 167 50.08 30.16 -0.10
C ARG A 167 50.63 31.00 -1.24
N ALA A 168 50.78 32.30 -0.96
CA ALA A 168 51.53 33.24 -1.78
C ALA A 168 53.02 32.94 -1.68
#